data_AF-A0A7C4HPY6-F1
#
_entry.id   AF-A0A7C4HPY6-F1
#
_cell.length_a   1.000
_cell.length_b   1.000
_cell.length_c   1.000
_cell.angle_alpha   90.00
_cell.angle_beta   90.00
_cell.angle_gamma   90.00
#
_symmetry.space_group_name_H-M   'P 1'
#
loop_
_entity.id
_entity.type
_entity.pdbx_description
1 polymer ?
#
loop_
_entity_poly.entity_id
_entity_poly.type
_entity_poly.pdbx_seq_one_letter_code
_entity_poly.pdbx_strand_id
1 'polypeptide(L)'
;MVYVDLEDARAYARWAGKRLLTEEEWQYAAQGPAALKYPWGNEMLPGRCNDGSTTQDTTNVWAYPEGRSPFGCYDMCGNTWEWTESERSDGRTRFCIIRGGSYYKAHGSGWYTDGGPMPTHHAAKFLLIWPGLDRCATIGFRCAVDLGPKEDLPAAPHASVKTWVRESGSTNQPAWPGSAGGGSPQFNSKSGAGILYSSGPNGFQPGLNDAAYRWCVPGIISSGST
;
A
#
# COMPACT_ATOMS: atom_id res chain seq x y z
N MET A 1 -3.42 -11.61 -2.76
CA MET A 1 -4.53 -12.54 -2.42
C MET A 1 -5.79 -11.72 -2.32
N VAL A 2 -6.91 -12.22 -2.85
CA VAL A 2 -8.24 -11.59 -2.82
C VAL A 2 -9.25 -12.53 -2.15
N TYR A 3 -10.52 -12.13 -2.01
CA TYR A 3 -11.54 -12.84 -1.22
C TYR A 3 -11.20 -12.97 0.27
N VAL A 4 -10.57 -11.94 0.82
CA VAL A 4 -10.20 -11.85 2.23
C VAL A 4 -10.89 -10.63 2.83
N ASP A 5 -11.40 -10.78 4.05
CA ASP A 5 -11.92 -9.64 4.80
C ASP A 5 -10.78 -8.94 5.58
N LEU A 6 -11.11 -7.83 6.24
CA LEU A 6 -10.13 -7.04 7.02
C LEU A 6 -9.50 -7.85 8.16
N GLU A 7 -10.28 -8.68 8.85
CA GLU A 7 -9.79 -9.50 9.96
C GLU A 7 -8.94 -10.67 9.46
N ASP A 8 -9.27 -11.26 8.32
CA ASP A 8 -8.42 -12.25 7.64
C ASP A 8 -7.05 -11.64 7.31
N ALA A 9 -7.04 -10.44 6.73
CA ALA A 9 -5.83 -9.72 6.38
C ALA A 9 -4.97 -9.40 7.63
N ARG A 10 -5.61 -8.93 8.71
CA ARG A 10 -4.96 -8.69 10.00
C ARG A 10 -4.42 -9.99 10.62
N ALA A 11 -5.17 -11.07 10.59
CA ALA A 11 -4.77 -12.37 11.13
C ALA A 11 -3.54 -12.90 10.39
N TYR A 12 -3.53 -12.81 9.06
CA TYR A 12 -2.37 -13.18 8.25
C TYR A 12 -1.17 -12.30 8.56
N ALA A 13 -1.35 -10.98 8.66
CA ALA A 13 -0.26 -10.07 9.00
C ALA A 13 0.38 -10.43 10.35
N ARG A 14 -0.45 -10.67 11.38
CA ARG A 14 0.01 -11.09 12.71
C ARG A 14 0.75 -12.43 12.67
N TRP A 15 0.20 -13.42 11.96
CA TRP A 15 0.87 -14.72 11.77
C TRP A 15 2.25 -14.57 11.13
N ALA A 16 2.38 -13.64 10.17
CA ALA A 16 3.65 -13.33 9.51
C ALA A 16 4.60 -12.43 10.34
N GLY A 17 4.25 -12.08 11.58
CA GLY A 17 5.03 -11.15 12.43
C GLY A 17 5.04 -9.71 11.91
N LYS A 18 3.98 -9.31 11.21
CA LYS A 18 3.80 -8.00 10.56
C LYS A 18 2.47 -7.36 11.00
N ARG A 19 2.15 -6.21 10.43
CA ARG A 19 0.83 -5.54 10.54
C ARG A 19 0.35 -5.05 9.18
N LEU A 20 -0.89 -4.58 9.09
CA LEU A 20 -1.35 -3.84 7.91
C LEU A 20 -0.78 -2.40 7.94
N LEU A 21 -0.73 -1.78 6.76
CA LEU A 21 -0.33 -0.38 6.61
C LEU A 21 -1.47 0.53 7.04
N THR A 22 -1.17 1.67 7.66
CA THR A 22 -2.17 2.75 7.72
C THR A 22 -2.39 3.35 6.33
N GLU A 23 -3.48 4.08 6.13
CA GLU A 23 -3.74 4.76 4.85
C GLU A 23 -2.66 5.79 4.50
N GLU A 24 -2.07 6.45 5.50
CA GLU A 24 -1.01 7.44 5.30
C GLU A 24 0.30 6.78 4.90
N GLU A 25 0.65 5.66 5.54
CA GLU A 25 1.81 4.86 5.16
C GLU A 25 1.67 4.32 3.75
N TRP A 26 0.49 3.82 3.40
CA TRP A 26 0.18 3.35 2.06
C TRP A 26 0.35 4.49 1.04
N GLN A 27 -0.23 5.66 1.32
CA GLN A 27 -0.15 6.81 0.43
C GLN A 27 1.31 7.24 0.23
N TYR A 28 2.07 7.33 1.32
CA TYR A 28 3.47 7.70 1.25
C TYR A 28 4.28 6.65 0.47
N ALA A 29 4.04 5.36 0.72
CA ALA A 29 4.66 4.24 0.00
C ALA A 29 4.46 4.32 -1.52
N ALA A 30 3.28 4.80 -1.95
CA ALA A 30 2.91 4.96 -3.35
C ALA A 30 3.48 6.24 -3.97
N GLN A 31 3.39 7.37 -3.25
CA GLN A 31 3.70 8.71 -3.76
C GLN A 31 5.18 9.05 -3.75
N GLY A 32 5.91 8.55 -2.76
CA GLY A 32 7.22 9.06 -2.41
C GLY A 32 7.20 10.51 -1.91
N PRO A 33 8.39 11.07 -1.64
CA PRO A 33 8.52 12.44 -1.11
C PRO A 33 8.07 13.52 -2.10
N ALA A 34 7.98 13.20 -3.39
CA ALA A 34 7.56 14.11 -4.44
C ALA A 34 6.03 14.20 -4.62
N ALA A 35 5.24 13.50 -3.80
CA ALA A 35 3.78 13.51 -3.84
C ALA A 35 3.21 13.15 -5.24
N LEU A 36 3.79 12.16 -5.92
CA LEU A 36 3.43 11.83 -7.31
C LEU A 36 1.97 11.38 -7.42
N LYS A 37 1.26 11.83 -8.46
CA LYS A 37 -0.16 11.46 -8.69
C LYS A 37 -0.35 9.96 -8.93
N TYR A 38 0.60 9.32 -9.63
CA TYR A 38 0.71 7.89 -9.84
C TYR A 38 2.11 7.43 -9.37
N PRO A 39 2.32 6.15 -9.04
CA PRO A 39 3.61 5.70 -8.52
C PRO A 39 4.82 6.03 -9.42
N TRP A 40 4.59 6.12 -10.73
CA TRP A 40 5.59 6.41 -11.76
C TRP A 40 5.60 7.86 -12.27
N GLY A 41 4.69 8.73 -11.81
CA GLY A 41 4.64 10.11 -12.31
C GLY A 41 3.28 10.80 -12.18
N ASN A 42 3.10 11.92 -12.90
CA ASN A 42 1.88 12.72 -12.82
C ASN A 42 0.84 12.38 -13.91
N GLU A 43 1.22 11.54 -14.87
CA GLU A 43 0.36 11.11 -15.96
C GLU A 43 0.12 9.60 -15.89
N MET A 44 -1.11 9.20 -16.24
CA MET A 44 -1.46 7.80 -16.37
C MET A 44 -0.84 7.27 -17.65
N LEU A 45 0.03 6.27 -17.53
CA LEU A 45 0.73 5.69 -18.66
C LEU A 45 0.27 4.23 -18.86
N PRO A 46 -0.03 3.80 -20.09
CA PRO A 46 -0.34 2.41 -20.39
C PRO A 46 0.80 1.47 -20.00
N GLY A 47 0.46 0.24 -19.60
CA GLY A 47 1.46 -0.79 -19.28
C GLY A 47 2.25 -0.54 -17.99
N ARG A 48 1.78 0.37 -17.11
CA ARG A 48 2.37 0.61 -15.78
C ARG A 48 1.62 -0.08 -14.65
N CYS A 49 0.42 -0.58 -14.89
CA CYS A 49 -0.35 -1.32 -13.91
C CYS A 49 -1.35 -2.23 -14.61
N ASN A 50 -1.97 -3.11 -13.83
CA ASN A 50 -3.15 -3.82 -14.28
C ASN A 50 -4.38 -2.91 -14.19
N ASP A 51 -4.81 -2.40 -15.34
CA ASP A 51 -5.98 -1.53 -15.52
C ASP A 51 -7.21 -2.26 -16.08
N GLY A 52 -7.15 -3.60 -16.14
CA GLY A 52 -8.22 -4.43 -16.69
C GLY A 52 -8.25 -4.48 -18.22
N SER A 53 -7.37 -3.77 -18.93
CA SER A 53 -7.34 -3.76 -20.41
C SER A 53 -6.74 -5.03 -21.00
N THR A 54 -5.78 -5.65 -20.29
CA THR A 54 -5.06 -6.85 -20.77
C THR A 54 -5.71 -8.13 -20.29
N THR A 55 -6.21 -8.15 -19.05
CA THR A 55 -6.90 -9.28 -18.44
C THR A 55 -8.02 -8.77 -17.53
N GLN A 56 -9.12 -9.51 -17.43
CA GLN A 56 -10.24 -9.21 -16.53
C GLN A 56 -10.07 -9.90 -15.17
N ASP A 57 -8.83 -10.09 -14.75
CA ASP A 57 -8.44 -10.73 -13.50
C ASP A 57 -7.17 -10.08 -12.94
N THR A 58 -6.81 -10.44 -11.72
CA THR A 58 -5.54 -10.10 -11.10
C THR A 58 -4.36 -10.60 -11.93
N THR A 59 -3.26 -9.86 -11.83
CA THR A 59 -1.97 -10.22 -12.45
C THR A 59 -0.95 -10.54 -11.37
N ASN A 60 0.14 -11.22 -11.76
CA ASN A 60 1.27 -11.47 -10.87
C ASN A 60 1.81 -10.15 -10.31
N VAL A 61 2.18 -10.14 -9.02
CA VAL A 61 2.59 -8.95 -8.24
C VAL A 61 3.83 -8.22 -8.82
N TRP A 62 4.51 -8.81 -9.81
CA TRP A 62 5.69 -8.24 -10.47
C TRP A 62 5.54 -8.03 -11.98
N ALA A 63 4.32 -8.12 -12.50
CA ALA A 63 4.05 -8.01 -13.93
C ALA A 63 4.41 -6.63 -14.50
N TYR A 64 4.38 -5.58 -13.68
CA TYR A 64 4.61 -4.19 -14.10
C TYR A 64 5.83 -3.56 -13.40
N PRO A 65 7.06 -3.96 -13.76
CA PRO A 65 8.27 -3.45 -13.11
C PRO A 65 8.50 -1.95 -13.32
N GLU A 66 7.99 -1.39 -14.40
CA GLU A 66 8.11 0.05 -14.65
C GLU A 66 6.99 0.87 -13.99
N GLY A 67 6.05 0.20 -13.30
CA GLY A 67 4.96 0.77 -12.51
C GLY A 67 5.26 0.94 -11.03
N ARG A 68 6.51 0.66 -10.61
CA ARG A 68 6.93 0.74 -9.22
C ARG A 68 6.83 2.17 -8.68
N SER A 69 6.52 2.28 -7.39
CA SER A 69 6.63 3.54 -6.67
C SER A 69 8.09 4.00 -6.53
N PRO A 70 8.35 5.25 -6.09
CA PRO A 70 9.71 5.73 -5.82
C PRO A 70 10.46 4.90 -4.77
N PHE A 71 9.71 4.14 -3.97
CA PHE A 71 10.21 3.21 -2.96
C PHE A 71 10.25 1.75 -3.45
N GLY A 72 10.07 1.52 -4.75
CA GLY A 72 10.14 0.17 -5.34
C GLY A 72 8.91 -0.71 -5.07
N CYS A 73 7.85 -0.18 -4.47
CA CYS A 73 6.62 -0.94 -4.22
C CYS A 73 5.87 -1.19 -5.54
N TYR A 74 5.51 -2.44 -5.79
CA TYR A 74 4.71 -2.85 -6.95
C TYR A 74 3.21 -2.72 -6.68
N ASP A 75 2.46 -2.55 -7.77
CA ASP A 75 0.99 -2.55 -7.80
C ASP A 75 0.35 -1.58 -6.80
N MET A 76 0.98 -0.43 -6.57
CA MET A 76 0.41 0.66 -5.76
C MET A 76 -0.71 1.43 -6.51
N CYS A 77 -1.11 0.94 -7.68
CA CYS A 77 -2.16 1.51 -8.53
C CYS A 77 -2.73 0.37 -9.38
N GLY A 78 -4.06 0.17 -9.36
CA GLY A 78 -4.70 -0.93 -10.08
C GLY A 78 -4.44 -2.31 -9.45
N ASN A 79 -4.60 -3.36 -10.25
CA ASN A 79 -4.59 -4.77 -9.81
C ASN A 79 -5.65 -5.06 -8.73
N THR A 80 -5.41 -4.72 -7.47
CA THR A 80 -6.38 -4.92 -6.38
C THR A 80 -6.42 -3.71 -5.48
N TRP A 81 -7.61 -3.36 -5.00
CA TRP A 81 -7.75 -2.52 -3.83
C TRP A 81 -7.03 -3.15 -2.65
N GLU A 82 -6.51 -2.35 -1.73
CA GLU A 82 -5.79 -2.85 -0.58
C GLU A 82 -6.43 -2.39 0.73
N TRP A 83 -6.73 -3.36 1.60
CA TRP A 83 -7.08 -3.13 2.99
C TRP A 83 -5.95 -2.39 3.71
N THR A 84 -6.34 -1.42 4.53
CA THR A 84 -5.44 -0.70 5.44
C THR A 84 -5.85 -0.95 6.89
N GLU A 85 -5.01 -0.57 7.85
CA GLU A 85 -5.33 -0.60 9.27
C GLU A 85 -6.23 0.57 9.69
N SER A 86 -6.59 1.48 8.76
CA SER A 86 -7.35 2.70 9.04
C SER A 86 -8.86 2.46 9.12
N GLU A 87 -9.25 1.56 10.01
CA GLU A 87 -10.64 1.33 10.40
C GLU A 87 -11.17 2.48 11.29
N ARG A 88 -12.41 2.88 11.06
CA ARG A 88 -13.12 3.90 11.84
C ARG A 88 -14.53 3.42 12.18
N SER A 89 -15.03 3.83 13.34
CA SER A 89 -16.40 3.57 13.78
C SER A 89 -17.00 4.78 14.49
N ASP A 90 -18.28 5.04 14.24
CA ASP A 90 -19.10 6.02 14.96
C ASP A 90 -20.02 5.35 16.01
N GLY A 91 -19.80 4.05 16.29
CA GLY A 91 -20.64 3.24 17.19
C GLY A 91 -21.88 2.63 16.52
N ARG A 92 -22.20 3.01 15.28
CA ARG A 92 -23.31 2.45 14.50
C ARG A 92 -22.85 1.85 13.17
N THR A 93 -21.93 2.53 12.51
CA THR A 93 -21.32 2.17 11.24
C THR A 93 -19.84 1.96 11.46
N ARG A 94 -19.30 0.93 10.82
CA ARG A 94 -17.86 0.67 10.72
C ARG A 94 -17.45 0.81 9.27
N PHE A 95 -16.31 1.42 9.02
CA PHE A 95 -15.72 1.47 7.69
C PHE A 95 -14.21 1.43 7.76
N CYS A 96 -13.60 0.86 6.73
CA CYS A 96 -12.16 0.88 6.55
C CYS A 96 -11.81 1.70 5.31
N ILE A 97 -10.68 2.39 5.36
CA ILE A 97 -10.12 3.00 4.16
C ILE A 97 -9.41 1.92 3.34
N ILE A 98 -9.72 1.87 2.04
CA ILE A 98 -8.99 1.06 1.05
C ILE A 98 -8.33 1.98 0.03
N ARG A 99 -7.23 1.50 -0.55
CA ARG A 99 -6.37 2.30 -1.45
C ARG A 99 -5.97 1.53 -2.70
N GLY A 100 -5.41 2.23 -3.69
CA GLY A 100 -4.82 1.65 -4.91
C GLY A 100 -5.71 1.64 -6.15
N GLY A 101 -7.01 1.37 -5.98
CA GLY A 101 -7.85 0.99 -7.10
C GLY A 101 -7.70 -0.48 -7.45
N SER A 102 -8.54 -1.01 -8.33
CA SER A 102 -8.45 -2.38 -8.81
C SER A 102 -8.35 -2.43 -10.33
N TYR A 103 -8.07 -3.61 -10.89
CA TYR A 103 -8.15 -3.80 -12.35
C TYR A 103 -9.58 -3.58 -12.88
N TYR A 104 -10.59 -3.82 -12.05
CA TYR A 104 -11.98 -3.81 -12.47
C TYR A 104 -12.60 -2.41 -12.37
N LYS A 105 -13.22 -1.97 -13.47
CA LYS A 105 -14.03 -0.76 -13.52
C LYS A 105 -15.43 -1.08 -14.02
N ALA A 106 -16.43 -0.79 -13.21
CA ALA A 106 -17.82 -0.91 -13.65
C ALA A 106 -18.15 0.19 -14.67
N HIS A 107 -18.90 -0.17 -15.72
CA HIS A 107 -19.34 0.74 -16.77
C HIS A 107 -20.87 0.82 -16.82
N GLY A 108 -21.40 1.93 -17.35
CA GLY A 108 -22.84 2.09 -17.63
C GLY A 108 -23.66 2.76 -16.52
N SER A 109 -23.06 3.11 -15.38
CA SER A 109 -23.75 3.86 -14.31
C SER A 109 -22.75 4.58 -13.39
N GLY A 110 -23.10 5.78 -12.94
CA GLY A 110 -22.35 6.52 -11.92
C GLY A 110 -22.65 6.09 -10.47
N TRP A 111 -23.56 5.14 -10.29
CA TRP A 111 -23.90 4.58 -8.97
C TRP A 111 -22.91 3.52 -8.48
N TYR A 112 -22.04 3.02 -9.35
CA TYR A 112 -21.00 2.08 -8.96
C TYR A 112 -19.83 2.82 -8.31
N THR A 113 -19.19 2.14 -7.36
CA THR A 113 -17.92 2.62 -6.80
C THR A 113 -16.93 2.85 -7.94
N ASP A 114 -16.24 3.99 -7.89
CA ASP A 114 -15.16 4.29 -8.80
C ASP A 114 -14.14 3.13 -8.76
N GLY A 115 -13.97 2.45 -9.89
CA GLY A 115 -13.03 1.34 -10.07
C GLY A 115 -11.94 1.67 -11.09
N GLY A 116 -11.10 0.69 -11.39
CA GLY A 116 -9.91 0.90 -12.19
C GLY A 116 -8.74 1.44 -11.36
N PRO A 117 -7.58 1.69 -12.00
CA PRO A 117 -6.43 2.24 -11.33
C PRO A 117 -6.68 3.65 -10.85
N MET A 118 -6.36 3.92 -9.59
CA MET A 118 -6.63 5.21 -8.95
C MET A 118 -5.36 6.01 -8.70
N PRO A 119 -5.44 7.35 -8.72
CA PRO A 119 -4.35 8.18 -8.22
C PRO A 119 -3.96 7.80 -6.79
N THR A 120 -2.69 7.97 -6.48
CA THR A 120 -2.09 7.60 -5.18
C THR A 120 -2.69 8.30 -3.96
N HIS A 121 -3.39 9.43 -4.14
CA HIS A 121 -4.08 10.18 -3.07
C HIS A 121 -5.54 9.74 -2.89
N HIS A 122 -6.10 8.94 -3.81
CA HIS A 122 -7.48 8.49 -3.76
C HIS A 122 -7.68 7.41 -2.69
N ALA A 123 -8.70 7.59 -1.85
CA ALA A 123 -9.16 6.63 -0.86
C ALA A 123 -10.64 6.34 -1.08
N ALA A 124 -11.02 5.07 -0.95
CA ALA A 124 -12.41 4.68 -0.87
C ALA A 124 -12.75 4.25 0.56
N LYS A 125 -13.94 4.62 1.02
CA LYS A 125 -14.50 4.13 2.28
C LYS A 125 -15.26 2.84 1.99
N PHE A 126 -14.76 1.73 2.50
CA PHE A 126 -15.47 0.47 2.45
C PHE A 126 -16.29 0.30 3.73
N LEU A 127 -17.62 0.26 3.60
CA LEU A 127 -18.50 0.01 4.74
C LEU A 127 -18.35 -1.45 5.17
N LEU A 128 -17.91 -1.67 6.40
CA LEU A 128 -17.76 -3.01 6.98
C LEU A 128 -19.14 -3.45 7.47
N ILE A 129 -19.74 -4.41 6.77
CA ILE A 129 -21.07 -4.91 7.08
C ILE A 129 -20.94 -6.15 7.96
N TRP A 130 -20.16 -7.11 7.49
CA TRP A 130 -19.92 -8.36 8.20
C TRP A 130 -18.74 -9.11 7.58
N PRO A 131 -17.87 -9.77 8.36
CA PRO A 131 -16.70 -10.47 7.81
C PRO A 131 -17.05 -11.43 6.65
N GLY A 132 -18.18 -12.15 6.76
CA GLY A 132 -18.71 -13.03 5.70
C GLY A 132 -19.02 -12.35 4.36
N LEU A 133 -19.44 -11.08 4.38
CA LEU A 133 -19.86 -10.31 3.20
C LEU A 133 -18.78 -9.36 2.68
N ASP A 134 -17.82 -8.98 3.52
CA ASP A 134 -16.79 -8.00 3.18
C ASP A 134 -15.70 -8.58 2.25
N ARG A 135 -15.75 -9.88 1.92
CA ARG A 135 -14.81 -10.57 1.02
C ARG A 135 -15.09 -10.23 -0.45
N CYS A 136 -14.13 -9.57 -1.10
CA CYS A 136 -14.27 -9.13 -2.49
C CYS A 136 -13.17 -9.69 -3.39
N ALA A 137 -13.52 -10.02 -4.64
CA ALA A 137 -12.60 -10.50 -5.67
C ALA A 137 -11.55 -9.44 -6.08
N THR A 138 -11.80 -8.17 -5.77
CA THR A 138 -10.95 -7.05 -6.20
C THR A 138 -10.26 -6.36 -5.03
N ILE A 139 -10.42 -6.87 -3.79
CA ILE A 139 -9.77 -6.31 -2.60
C ILE A 139 -8.83 -7.36 -2.02
N GLY A 140 -7.57 -6.98 -1.89
CA GLY A 140 -6.50 -7.70 -1.20
C GLY A 140 -5.89 -6.84 -0.11
N PHE A 141 -4.63 -7.09 0.21
CA PHE A 141 -3.91 -6.35 1.24
C PHE A 141 -2.40 -6.51 1.06
N ARG A 142 -1.65 -5.67 1.78
CA ARG A 142 -0.21 -5.82 1.97
C ARG A 142 0.16 -5.57 3.43
N CYS A 143 1.32 -6.08 3.82
CA CYS A 143 1.81 -5.97 5.18
C CYS A 143 2.98 -4.99 5.27
N ALA A 144 3.09 -4.33 6.41
CA ALA A 144 4.22 -3.51 6.83
C ALA A 144 4.82 -4.04 8.12
N VAL A 145 6.03 -3.58 8.39
CA VAL A 145 6.74 -3.84 9.63
C VAL A 145 7.17 -2.49 10.19
N ASP A 146 7.07 -2.34 11.51
CA ASP A 146 7.64 -1.19 12.18
C ASP A 146 9.16 -1.31 12.18
N LEU A 147 9.83 -0.22 11.79
CA LEU A 147 11.26 -0.14 11.96
C LEU A 147 11.56 0.14 13.43
N GLY A 148 12.52 -0.58 13.99
CA GLY A 148 13.07 -0.26 15.30
C GLY A 148 13.72 1.14 15.31
N PRO A 149 14.30 1.55 16.44
CA PRO A 149 15.11 2.75 16.51
C PRO A 149 16.11 2.80 15.35
N LYS A 150 16.35 4.00 14.79
CA LYS A 150 17.27 4.22 13.67
C LYS A 150 18.65 3.59 13.90
N GLU A 151 19.03 3.44 15.16
CA GLU A 151 20.29 2.88 15.67
C GLU A 151 20.41 1.35 15.45
N ASP A 152 19.29 0.62 15.42
CA ASP A 152 19.24 -0.84 15.24
C ASP A 152 19.00 -1.26 13.79
N LEU A 153 18.80 -0.30 12.88
CA LEU A 153 18.67 -0.59 11.46
C LEU A 153 20.03 -1.09 10.96
N PRO A 154 20.09 -2.28 10.32
CA PRO A 154 21.34 -2.74 9.75
C PRO A 154 21.85 -1.64 8.82
N ALA A 155 23.11 -1.22 9.03
CA ALA A 155 23.75 -0.28 8.13
C ALA A 155 23.55 -0.81 6.72
N ALA A 156 22.89 0.01 5.89
CA ALA A 156 22.57 -0.28 4.50
C ALA A 156 23.66 -1.17 3.88
N PRO A 157 23.38 -2.45 3.53
CA PRO A 157 24.43 -3.39 3.10
C PRO A 157 25.10 -2.97 1.78
N HIS A 158 24.65 -1.88 1.17
CA HIS A 158 25.28 -1.17 0.08
C HIS A 158 24.97 0.32 0.20
N ALA A 159 25.89 1.20 -0.23
CA ALA A 159 25.80 2.67 -0.23
C ALA A 159 24.58 3.26 -0.99
N SER A 160 23.64 2.44 -1.43
CA SER A 160 22.47 2.73 -2.24
C SER A 160 21.12 2.49 -1.54
N VAL A 161 21.09 1.98 -0.29
CA VAL A 161 19.85 1.92 0.51
C VAL A 161 19.71 3.23 1.29
N LYS A 162 18.77 4.08 0.86
CA LYS A 162 18.43 5.32 1.58
C LYS A 162 17.33 5.02 2.59
N THR A 163 17.71 4.85 3.85
CA THR A 163 16.77 4.75 4.97
C THR A 163 16.31 6.16 5.35
N TRP A 164 15.02 6.44 5.18
CA TRP A 164 14.44 7.72 5.60
C TRP A 164 13.63 7.54 6.89
N VAL A 165 14.11 8.20 7.95
CA VAL A 165 13.43 8.32 9.23
C VAL A 165 12.86 9.74 9.30
N ARG A 166 11.57 9.87 9.64
CA ARG A 166 10.97 11.17 9.94
C ARG A 166 11.54 11.67 11.27
N GLU A 167 12.48 12.61 11.23
CA GLU A 167 12.94 13.31 12.42
C GLU A 167 11.84 14.29 12.87
N SER A 168 11.39 14.17 14.13
CA SER A 168 10.45 15.10 14.74
C SER A 168 11.16 16.42 15.06
N GLY A 169 11.43 17.22 14.03
CA GLY A 169 11.88 18.60 14.16
C GLY A 169 10.71 19.54 14.38
N SER A 170 10.76 20.33 15.46
CA SER A 170 9.82 21.43 15.70
C SER A 170 10.03 22.53 14.67
N THR A 171 9.14 22.67 13.69
CA THR A 171 9.09 23.87 12.84
C THR A 171 7.64 24.21 12.51
N ASN A 172 7.31 25.49 12.74
CA ASN A 172 6.04 26.15 12.45
C ASN A 172 5.32 25.61 11.20
N GLN A 173 4.07 25.19 11.39
CA GLN A 173 3.14 24.97 10.29
C GLN A 173 2.79 26.32 9.62
N PRO A 174 2.72 26.42 8.29
CA PRO A 174 2.02 27.53 7.66
C PRO A 174 0.51 27.38 7.93
N ALA A 175 -0.11 28.44 8.44
CA ALA A 175 -1.53 28.48 8.73
C ALA A 175 -2.37 28.34 7.45
N TRP A 176 -3.35 27.42 7.47
CA TRP A 176 -4.41 27.37 6.47
C TRP A 176 -5.39 28.54 6.72
N PRO A 177 -5.76 29.33 5.70
CA PRO A 177 -6.74 30.38 5.88
C PRO A 177 -8.13 29.76 5.94
N GLY A 178 -8.77 29.85 7.11
CA GLY A 178 -10.20 29.58 7.27
C GLY A 178 -10.56 28.41 8.20
N SER A 179 -10.43 28.62 9.50
CA SER A 179 -11.34 28.00 10.48
C SER A 179 -11.23 28.76 11.81
N ALA A 180 -12.25 29.57 12.08
CA ALA A 180 -12.48 30.14 13.40
C ALA A 180 -13.24 29.12 14.25
N GLY A 181 -12.69 28.81 15.44
CA GLY A 181 -13.43 28.22 16.56
C GLY A 181 -13.46 26.69 16.63
N GLY A 182 -12.79 26.13 17.65
CA GLY A 182 -12.98 24.75 18.10
C GLY A 182 -11.65 24.04 18.41
N GLY A 183 -11.40 23.74 19.68
CA GLY A 183 -10.13 23.23 20.19
C GLY A 183 -9.61 21.95 19.52
N SER A 184 -8.31 21.95 19.21
CA SER A 184 -7.58 20.82 18.61
C SER A 184 -7.42 19.66 19.60
N PRO A 185 -7.71 18.40 19.22
CA PRO A 185 -7.31 17.24 20.00
C PRO A 185 -5.79 17.04 19.90
N GLN A 186 -5.10 16.92 21.04
CA GLN A 186 -3.68 16.55 21.07
C GLN A 186 -3.51 15.06 20.74
N PHE A 187 -2.84 14.74 19.63
CA PHE A 187 -2.38 13.39 19.32
C PHE A 187 -0.95 13.20 19.82
N ASN A 188 -0.76 12.23 20.73
CA ASN A 188 0.54 11.83 21.25
C ASN A 188 1.29 11.00 20.19
N SER A 189 2.48 11.44 19.78
CA SER A 189 3.30 10.80 18.74
C SER A 189 4.48 10.06 19.36
N LYS A 190 4.50 8.72 19.27
CA LYS A 190 5.63 7.90 19.76
C LYS A 190 6.07 6.72 18.90
N SER A 191 5.65 6.60 17.64
CA SER A 191 6.23 5.61 16.72
C SER A 191 6.38 6.17 15.32
N GLY A 192 7.60 6.17 14.80
CA GLY A 192 7.90 6.51 13.41
C GLY A 192 7.84 5.26 12.56
N ALA A 193 6.97 5.25 11.54
CA ALA A 193 6.92 4.19 10.55
C ALA A 193 7.97 4.44 9.45
N GLY A 194 8.60 3.37 8.94
CA GLY A 194 9.55 3.45 7.84
C GLY A 194 9.42 2.27 6.89
N ILE A 195 9.82 2.48 5.63
CA ILE A 195 9.73 1.49 4.55
C ILE A 195 11.15 1.28 4.00
N LEU A 196 11.63 0.02 4.03
CA LEU A 196 12.95 -0.35 3.50
C LEU A 196 12.83 -0.70 2.01
N TYR A 197 13.69 -0.12 1.17
CA TYR A 197 13.85 -0.53 -0.23
C TYR A 197 15.29 -0.32 -0.73
N SER A 198 15.72 -1.17 -1.65
CA SER A 198 17.01 -1.08 -2.33
C SER A 198 16.79 -0.59 -3.76
N SER A 199 17.47 0.50 -4.14
CA SER A 199 17.56 0.98 -5.52
C SER A 199 19.01 0.95 -5.98
N GLY A 200 19.41 -0.05 -6.77
CA GLY A 200 20.73 -0.11 -7.39
C GLY A 200 20.89 0.91 -8.53
N PRO A 201 22.10 1.46 -8.80
CA PRO A 201 22.30 2.53 -9.78
C PRO A 201 22.57 2.08 -11.22
N ASN A 202 22.70 0.77 -11.50
CA ASN A 202 23.04 0.29 -12.83
C ASN A 202 22.04 -0.78 -13.25
N GLY A 203 21.51 -0.68 -14.49
CA GLY A 203 20.68 -1.73 -15.07
C GLY A 203 21.34 -3.10 -14.88
N PHE A 204 20.66 -4.02 -14.20
CA PHE A 204 21.27 -5.26 -13.77
C PHE A 204 20.69 -6.46 -14.52
N GLN A 205 21.60 -7.25 -15.10
CA GLN A 205 21.36 -8.50 -15.79
C GLN A 205 20.96 -9.63 -14.81
N PRO A 206 20.22 -10.65 -15.27
CA PRO A 206 19.70 -11.69 -14.38
C PRO A 206 20.82 -12.66 -14.00
N GLY A 207 21.22 -12.67 -12.73
CA GLY A 207 22.24 -13.60 -12.26
C GLY A 207 22.50 -13.49 -10.77
N LEU A 208 21.93 -14.43 -10.04
CA LEU A 208 22.43 -15.01 -8.78
C LEU A 208 22.59 -14.10 -7.56
N ASN A 209 21.76 -14.44 -6.56
CA ASN A 209 21.99 -14.28 -5.11
C ASN A 209 21.67 -12.91 -4.51
N ASP A 210 20.37 -12.59 -4.41
CA ASP A 210 19.91 -11.42 -3.65
C ASP A 210 18.92 -11.82 -2.55
N ALA A 211 19.45 -12.01 -1.35
CA ALA A 211 18.73 -12.52 -0.17
C ALA A 211 17.79 -11.48 0.49
N ALA A 212 17.73 -10.24 -0.03
CA ALA A 212 16.89 -9.16 0.50
C ALA A 212 15.45 -9.14 -0.05
N TYR A 213 15.13 -9.94 -1.08
CA TYR A 213 13.83 -9.90 -1.77
C TYR A 213 12.87 -11.05 -1.40
N ARG A 214 13.19 -11.85 -0.38
CA ARG A 214 12.51 -13.13 -0.09
C ARG A 214 11.16 -13.06 0.65
N TRP A 215 10.52 -11.90 0.80
CA TRP A 215 9.37 -11.79 1.71
C TRP A 215 8.12 -11.12 1.14
N CYS A 216 7.75 -11.50 -0.08
CA CYS A 216 6.34 -11.70 -0.47
C CYS A 216 6.17 -13.20 -0.72
N VAL A 217 5.37 -13.87 0.10
CA VAL A 217 5.21 -15.33 0.09
C VAL A 217 4.83 -15.84 -1.31
N PRO A 218 5.60 -16.78 -1.90
CA PRO A 218 5.08 -17.78 -2.81
C PRO A 218 4.53 -18.95 -1.98
N GLY A 219 3.28 -19.31 -2.19
CA GLY A 219 2.72 -20.48 -1.55
C GLY A 219 1.25 -20.68 -1.86
N ILE A 220 0.96 -21.49 -2.88
CA ILE A 220 0.10 -22.68 -2.71
C ILE A 220 0.27 -23.64 -3.91
N ILE A 221 0.95 -24.76 -3.60
CA ILE A 221 0.68 -26.18 -3.94
C ILE A 221 0.69 -26.64 -5.41
N SER A 222 1.75 -27.36 -5.80
CA SER A 222 1.57 -28.62 -6.55
C SER A 222 2.00 -29.80 -5.66
N SER A 223 1.08 -30.74 -5.52
CA SER A 223 1.20 -31.94 -4.72
C SER A 223 2.18 -32.93 -5.35
N GLY A 224 3.22 -33.32 -4.60
CA GLY A 224 3.94 -34.57 -4.85
C GLY A 224 3.05 -35.74 -4.48
N SER A 225 2.85 -36.65 -5.43
CA SER A 225 2.33 -38.00 -5.17
C SER A 225 3.49 -38.98 -5.36
N THR A 226 3.68 -39.79 -4.32
CA THR A 226 4.42 -41.07 -4.19
C THR A 226 5.84 -41.17 -4.74
#